data_AF-A0A534A7J8-F1
#
_entry.id   AF-A0A534A7J8-F1
#
_cell.length_a   1.000
_cell.length_b   1.000
_cell.length_c   1.000
_cell.angle_alpha   90.00
_cell.angle_beta   90.00
_cell.angle_gamma   90.00
#
_symmetry.space_group_name_H-M   'P 1'
#
loop_
_entity.id
_entity.type
_entity.pdbx_description
1 polymer ?
#
loop_
_entity_poly.entity_id
_entity_poly.type
_entity_poly.pdbx_seq_one_letter_code
_entity_poly.pdbx_strand_id
1 'polypeptide(L)'
;MTDTALRLRRLGSPHARARAGAVLLTSAGVVLALAGAGLALAPRVAPVLLAWLLIVGVVGVALWVARRARRIVGPPVVGRLVEAAAGTRAGSVVGLLAPPPAATTGASPELLRLADQRAAVVVTRAAPAVQRALARGTRDWLLAGAVAALLGAAVFVAASPAAGRAAAFWHPFRTLADARSPVRLSVDRTTVRRGDSVTVTVEVPAATRATLWTRRPGEPWTPAPLTLDSQGRAVRRVGPLDSDLYLRASSGTRRSLERRVTVQLPAFIAALQLTARYPAYLSHPDEPLAPGADTIAIPEG
;
A
#
# COMPACT_ATOMS: atom_id res chain seq x y z
N MET A 1 -13.14 -0.27 -50.34
CA MET A 1 -13.11 0.96 -49.52
C MET A 1 -13.03 2.15 -50.46
N THR A 2 -13.82 3.20 -50.23
CA THR A 2 -13.86 4.42 -51.05
C THR A 2 -12.67 5.35 -50.75
N ASP A 3 -12.31 6.23 -51.69
CA ASP A 3 -11.18 7.17 -51.52
C ASP A 3 -11.49 8.18 -50.40
N THR A 4 -12.75 8.63 -50.32
CA THR A 4 -13.23 9.48 -49.22
C THR A 4 -13.04 8.83 -47.84
N ALA A 5 -13.37 7.54 -47.70
CA ALA A 5 -13.20 6.82 -46.43
C ALA A 5 -11.73 6.68 -46.01
N LEU A 6 -10.83 6.45 -46.97
CA LEU A 6 -9.39 6.38 -46.71
C LEU A 6 -8.83 7.74 -46.28
N ARG A 7 -9.23 8.83 -46.93
CA ARG A 7 -8.79 10.20 -46.59
C ARG A 7 -9.29 10.64 -45.22
N LEU A 8 -10.56 10.38 -44.89
CA LEU A 8 -11.10 10.65 -43.55
C LEU A 8 -10.39 9.83 -42.46
N ARG A 9 -10.06 8.56 -42.73
CA ARG A 9 -9.30 7.72 -41.80
C ARG A 9 -7.88 8.26 -41.59
N ARG A 10 -7.18 8.66 -42.65
CA ARG A 10 -5.84 9.29 -42.55
C ARG A 10 -5.91 10.58 -41.75
N LEU A 11 -6.94 11.41 -41.95
CA LEU A 11 -7.13 12.67 -41.24
C LEU A 11 -7.42 12.47 -39.73
N GLY A 12 -8.25 11.48 -39.36
CA GLY A 12 -8.66 11.25 -37.97
C GLY A 12 -7.75 10.34 -37.14
N SER A 13 -7.05 9.38 -37.78
CA SER A 13 -6.24 8.36 -37.09
C SER A 13 -5.12 8.89 -36.17
N PRO A 14 -4.32 9.93 -36.51
CA PRO A 14 -3.28 10.42 -35.61
C PRO A 14 -3.89 11.05 -34.36
N HIS A 15 -5.00 11.78 -34.49
CA HIS A 15 -5.70 12.40 -33.36
C HIS A 15 -6.41 11.36 -32.48
N ALA A 16 -6.94 10.29 -33.06
CA ALA A 16 -7.49 9.16 -32.30
C ALA A 16 -6.42 8.47 -31.45
N ARG A 17 -5.22 8.24 -32.03
CA ARG A 17 -4.07 7.68 -31.30
C ARG A 17 -3.58 8.63 -30.21
N ALA A 18 -3.48 9.92 -30.51
CA ALA A 18 -3.05 10.94 -29.55
C ALA A 18 -4.02 11.06 -28.37
N ARG A 19 -5.34 11.04 -28.61
CA ARG A 19 -6.35 11.03 -27.54
C ARG A 19 -6.31 9.75 -26.72
N ALA A 20 -6.12 8.59 -27.34
CA ALA A 20 -5.92 7.34 -26.61
C ALA A 20 -4.64 7.40 -25.76
N GLY A 21 -3.56 7.98 -26.29
CA GLY A 21 -2.33 8.25 -25.56
C GLY A 21 -2.55 9.19 -24.38
N ALA A 22 -3.31 10.28 -24.56
CA ALA A 22 -3.67 11.20 -23.49
C ALA A 22 -4.44 10.49 -22.36
N VAL A 23 -5.42 9.64 -22.70
CA VAL A 23 -6.15 8.84 -21.71
C VAL A 23 -5.19 7.94 -20.92
N LEU A 24 -4.30 7.22 -21.61
CA LEU A 24 -3.31 6.36 -20.95
C LEU A 24 -2.37 7.17 -20.03
N LEU A 25 -1.93 8.34 -20.48
CA LEU A 25 -1.06 9.24 -19.73
C LEU A 25 -1.75 9.76 -18.46
N THR A 26 -3.00 10.22 -18.58
CA THR A 26 -3.82 10.65 -17.44
C THR A 26 -4.02 9.49 -16.47
N SER A 27 -4.35 8.29 -16.97
CA SER A 27 -4.54 7.11 -16.13
C SER A 27 -3.26 6.69 -15.41
N ALA A 28 -2.10 6.80 -16.07
CA ALA A 28 -0.81 6.56 -15.42
C ALA A 28 -0.57 7.54 -14.26
N GLY A 29 -0.88 8.83 -14.44
CA GLY A 29 -0.83 9.82 -13.37
C GLY A 29 -1.73 9.48 -12.18
N VAL A 30 -2.98 9.08 -12.46
CA VAL A 30 -3.92 8.65 -11.41
C VAL A 30 -3.42 7.41 -10.68
N VAL A 31 -2.87 6.42 -11.39
CA VAL A 31 -2.29 5.21 -10.79
C VAL A 31 -1.12 5.57 -9.87
N LEU A 32 -0.23 6.47 -10.29
CA LEU A 32 0.88 6.94 -9.46
C LEU A 32 0.39 7.69 -8.21
N ALA A 33 -0.62 8.55 -8.34
CA ALA A 33 -1.22 9.24 -7.20
C ALA A 33 -1.86 8.27 -6.20
N LEU A 34 -2.59 7.26 -6.69
CA LEU A 34 -3.19 6.21 -5.85
C LEU A 34 -2.11 5.37 -5.16
N ALA A 35 -1.04 5.02 -5.87
CA ALA A 35 0.10 4.32 -5.28
C ALA A 35 0.81 5.19 -4.21
N GLY A 36 1.00 6.48 -4.47
CA GLY A 36 1.54 7.43 -3.50
C GLY A 36 0.67 7.55 -2.24
N ALA A 37 -0.66 7.62 -2.39
CA ALA A 37 -1.59 7.63 -1.26
C ALA A 37 -1.56 6.29 -0.47
N GLY A 38 -1.49 5.15 -1.17
CA GLY A 38 -1.34 3.83 -0.56
C GLY A 38 -0.04 3.70 0.23
N LEU A 39 1.08 4.19 -0.32
CA LEU A 39 2.38 4.27 0.34
C LEU A 39 2.32 5.19 1.56
N ALA A 40 1.69 6.36 1.44
CA ALA A 40 1.52 7.31 2.53
C ALA A 40 0.84 6.66 3.76
N LEU A 41 -0.18 5.83 3.50
CA LEU A 41 -1.02 5.21 4.52
C LEU A 41 -0.54 3.83 5.01
N ALA A 42 0.49 3.26 4.38
CA ALA A 42 1.13 2.03 4.85
C ALA A 42 1.66 2.21 6.29
N PRO A 43 1.53 1.20 7.17
CA PRO A 43 1.18 -0.21 6.91
C PRO A 43 -0.31 -0.55 7.09
N ARG A 44 -1.24 0.42 7.10
CA ARG A 44 -2.67 0.13 7.32
C ARG A 44 -3.22 -0.73 6.17
N VAL A 45 -3.81 -1.87 6.48
CA VAL A 45 -4.26 -2.86 5.47
C VAL A 45 -5.40 -2.33 4.59
N ALA A 46 -6.43 -1.74 5.19
CA ALA A 46 -7.59 -1.24 4.44
C ALA A 46 -7.22 -0.26 3.30
N PRO A 47 -6.41 0.80 3.53
CA PRO A 47 -6.02 1.71 2.45
C PRO A 47 -5.07 1.06 1.44
N VAL A 48 -4.20 0.13 1.84
CA VAL A 48 -3.34 -0.60 0.89
C VAL A 48 -4.19 -1.44 -0.08
N LEU A 49 -5.15 -2.20 0.43
CA LEU A 49 -6.04 -3.02 -0.41
C LEU A 49 -6.95 -2.15 -1.28
N LEU A 50 -7.50 -1.06 -0.74
CA LEU A 50 -8.31 -0.11 -1.49
C LEU A 50 -7.51 0.53 -2.64
N ALA A 51 -6.27 0.95 -2.38
CA ALA A 51 -5.40 1.52 -3.41
C ALA A 51 -5.17 0.53 -4.55
N TRP A 52 -4.86 -0.74 -4.25
CA TRP A 52 -4.70 -1.78 -5.27
C TRP A 52 -5.98 -2.05 -6.08
N LEU A 53 -7.14 -2.11 -5.42
CA LEU A 53 -8.44 -2.25 -6.10
C LEU A 53 -8.71 -1.08 -7.05
N LEU A 54 -8.47 0.15 -6.60
CA LEU A 54 -8.63 1.35 -7.42
C LEU A 54 -7.65 1.37 -8.60
N ILE A 55 -6.39 0.97 -8.40
CA ILE A 55 -5.39 0.87 -9.48
C ILE A 55 -5.87 -0.10 -10.56
N VAL A 56 -6.32 -1.31 -10.19
CA VAL A 56 -6.85 -2.30 -11.13
C VAL A 56 -8.10 -1.76 -11.86
N GLY A 57 -9.00 -1.09 -11.13
CA GLY A 57 -10.17 -0.43 -11.71
C GLY A 57 -9.81 0.63 -12.74
N VAL A 58 -8.87 1.52 -12.41
CA VAL A 58 -8.40 2.59 -13.31
C VAL A 58 -7.76 2.00 -14.56
N VAL A 59 -6.92 0.97 -14.43
CA VAL A 59 -6.31 0.29 -15.58
C VAL A 59 -7.38 -0.36 -16.47
N GLY A 60 -8.36 -1.04 -15.89
CA GLY A 60 -9.48 -1.64 -16.63
C GLY A 60 -10.30 -0.61 -17.40
N VAL A 61 -10.67 0.50 -16.74
CA VAL A 61 -11.42 1.61 -17.36
C VAL A 61 -10.58 2.28 -18.45
N ALA A 62 -9.28 2.54 -18.21
CA ALA A 62 -8.39 3.16 -19.18
C ALA A 62 -8.27 2.31 -20.45
N LEU A 63 -8.10 1.00 -20.31
CA LEU A 63 -8.06 0.07 -21.45
C LEU A 63 -9.41 0.03 -22.19
N TRP A 64 -10.53 0.02 -21.47
CA TRP A 64 -11.86 0.05 -22.06
C TRP A 64 -12.11 1.35 -22.84
N VAL A 65 -11.81 2.52 -22.24
CA VAL A 65 -11.95 3.83 -22.89
C VAL A 65 -11.00 3.94 -24.08
N ALA A 66 -9.74 3.52 -23.97
CA ALA A 66 -8.79 3.56 -25.08
C ALA A 66 -9.23 2.67 -26.25
N ARG A 67 -9.77 1.47 -25.96
CA ARG A 67 -10.37 0.59 -26.97
C ARG A 67 -11.61 1.21 -27.60
N ARG A 68 -12.47 1.87 -26.80
CA ARG A 68 -13.70 2.51 -27.27
C ARG A 68 -13.43 3.79 -28.06
N ALA A 69 -12.43 4.59 -27.69
CA ALA A 69 -12.01 5.77 -28.43
C ALA A 69 -11.55 5.44 -29.85
N ARG A 70 -10.86 4.30 -30.03
CA ARG A 70 -10.50 3.76 -31.35
C ARG A 70 -11.73 3.37 -32.20
N ARG A 71 -12.86 3.03 -31.57
CA ARG A 71 -14.13 2.71 -32.25
C ARG A 71 -14.98 3.96 -32.53
N ILE A 72 -14.94 4.98 -31.66
CA ILE A 72 -15.78 6.19 -31.73
C ILE A 72 -15.21 7.25 -32.69
N VAL A 73 -13.89 7.37 -32.85
CA VAL A 73 -13.27 8.25 -33.87
C VAL A 73 -13.31 7.56 -35.23
N GLY A 74 -14.52 7.19 -35.65
CA GLY A 74 -14.80 6.59 -36.94
C GLY A 74 -14.86 7.66 -38.04
N PRO A 75 -14.70 7.24 -39.31
CA PRO A 75 -14.93 8.08 -40.50
C PRO A 75 -16.18 9.00 -40.44
N PRO A 76 -17.35 8.60 -39.90
CA PRO A 76 -18.53 9.46 -39.88
C PRO A 76 -18.43 10.70 -38.97
N VAL A 77 -17.69 10.64 -37.86
CA VAL A 77 -17.50 11.81 -36.98
C VAL A 77 -16.63 12.86 -37.66
N VAL A 78 -15.56 12.40 -38.32
CA VAL A 78 -14.66 13.27 -39.10
C VAL A 78 -15.39 13.82 -40.33
N GLY A 79 -16.25 13.01 -40.97
CA GLY A 79 -17.09 13.42 -42.09
C GLY A 79 -18.03 14.57 -41.73
N ARG A 80 -18.71 14.51 -40.57
CA ARG A 80 -19.57 15.62 -40.10
C ARG A 80 -18.80 16.92 -39.83
N LEU A 81 -17.57 16.81 -39.32
CA LEU A 81 -16.70 17.97 -39.13
C LEU A 81 -16.24 18.57 -40.45
N VAL A 82 -15.96 17.73 -41.46
CA VAL A 82 -15.67 18.18 -42.81
C VAL A 82 -16.88 18.87 -43.44
N GLU A 83 -18.08 18.31 -43.30
CA GLU A 83 -19.30 18.93 -43.83
C GLU A 83 -19.57 20.31 -43.23
N ALA A 84 -19.41 20.44 -41.91
CA ALA A 84 -19.54 21.72 -41.21
C ALA A 84 -18.45 22.72 -41.62
N ALA A 85 -17.19 22.28 -41.75
CA ALA A 85 -16.08 23.15 -42.13
C ALA A 85 -16.11 23.58 -43.61
N ALA A 86 -16.68 22.74 -44.48
CA ALA A 86 -16.85 23.03 -45.91
C ALA A 86 -18.15 23.80 -46.22
N GLY A 87 -19.04 23.98 -45.24
CA GLY A 87 -20.36 24.59 -45.44
C GLY A 87 -21.28 23.78 -46.36
N THR A 88 -21.06 22.47 -46.46
CA THR A 88 -21.83 21.58 -47.35
C THR A 88 -23.05 20.99 -46.64
N ARG A 89 -24.06 20.57 -47.41
CA ARG A 89 -25.24 19.89 -46.87
C ARG A 89 -24.84 18.69 -45.99
N ALA A 90 -25.47 18.58 -44.81
CA ALA A 90 -25.30 17.44 -43.92
C ALA A 90 -25.60 16.12 -44.66
N GLY A 91 -24.70 15.15 -44.54
CA GLY A 91 -24.78 13.85 -45.21
C GLY A 91 -24.18 13.79 -46.62
N SER A 92 -23.68 14.90 -47.19
CA SER A 92 -23.04 14.91 -48.52
C SER A 92 -21.73 14.13 -48.59
N VAL A 93 -21.02 13.99 -47.47
CA VAL A 93 -19.78 13.22 -47.34
C VAL A 93 -20.02 11.95 -46.51
N VAL A 94 -20.79 12.07 -45.42
CA VAL A 94 -21.08 10.95 -44.51
C VAL A 94 -21.98 9.90 -45.16
N GLY A 95 -22.90 10.31 -46.05
CA GLY A 95 -23.77 9.39 -46.78
C GLY A 95 -23.03 8.42 -47.69
N LEU A 96 -21.83 8.80 -48.15
CA LEU A 96 -20.96 7.96 -48.99
C LEU A 96 -20.13 6.95 -48.19
N LEU A 97 -20.20 6.98 -46.85
CA LEU A 97 -19.54 6.03 -45.96
C LEU A 97 -20.42 4.82 -45.62
N ALA A 98 -21.72 4.89 -45.89
CA ALA A 98 -22.61 3.76 -45.75
C ALA A 98 -22.20 2.66 -46.76
N PRO A 99 -22.26 1.37 -46.38
CA PRO A 99 -22.07 0.29 -47.34
C PRO A 99 -23.05 0.50 -48.50
N PRO A 100 -22.63 0.37 -49.77
CA PRO A 100 -23.58 0.44 -50.87
C PRO A 100 -24.63 -0.65 -50.62
N PRO A 101 -25.94 -0.30 -50.58
CA PRO A 101 -26.97 -1.29 -50.35
C PRO A 101 -26.82 -2.38 -51.41
N ALA A 102 -26.79 -3.64 -50.97
CA ALA A 102 -26.74 -4.79 -51.86
C ALA A 102 -27.94 -4.68 -52.81
N ALA A 103 -27.66 -4.41 -54.09
CA ALA A 103 -28.65 -4.26 -55.16
C ALA A 103 -29.76 -3.22 -54.88
N THR A 104 -29.44 -1.93 -54.87
CA THR A 104 -30.45 -0.94 -55.29
C THR A 104 -30.51 -0.91 -56.81
N THR A 105 -31.57 -1.48 -57.36
CA THR A 105 -31.98 -1.35 -58.77
C THR A 105 -32.07 0.14 -59.10
N GLY A 106 -31.04 0.70 -59.75
CA GLY A 106 -31.00 2.11 -60.19
C GLY A 106 -29.78 2.93 -59.76
N ALA A 107 -28.87 2.43 -58.92
CA ALA A 107 -27.64 3.17 -58.60
C ALA A 107 -26.51 2.83 -59.58
N SER A 108 -26.18 3.74 -60.50
CA SER A 108 -25.04 3.56 -61.40
C SER A 108 -23.72 3.58 -60.61
N PRO A 109 -22.87 2.55 -60.75
CA PRO A 109 -21.57 2.49 -60.07
C PRO A 109 -20.64 3.64 -60.49
N GLU A 110 -20.80 4.16 -61.72
CA GLU A 110 -20.01 5.30 -62.20
C GLU A 110 -20.42 6.61 -61.53
N LEU A 111 -21.72 6.83 -61.31
CA LEU A 111 -22.21 8.00 -60.59
C LEU A 111 -21.78 8.00 -59.12
N LEU A 112 -21.76 6.82 -58.49
CA LEU A 112 -21.22 6.65 -57.14
C LEU A 112 -19.72 6.95 -57.08
N ARG A 113 -18.95 6.54 -58.09
CA ARG A 113 -17.51 6.84 -58.19
C ARG A 113 -17.25 8.33 -58.40
N LEU A 114 -18.05 9.00 -59.24
CA LEU A 114 -17.97 10.45 -59.45
C LEU A 114 -18.34 11.22 -58.18
N ALA A 115 -19.37 10.76 -57.45
CA ALA A 115 -19.75 11.33 -56.16
C ALA A 115 -18.64 11.17 -55.10
N ASP A 116 -17.99 9.99 -55.04
CA ASP A 116 -16.83 9.75 -54.16
C ASP A 116 -15.65 10.66 -54.50
N GLN A 117 -15.35 10.86 -55.79
CA GLN A 117 -14.29 11.78 -56.21
C GLN A 117 -14.59 13.24 -55.83
N ARG A 118 -15.83 13.69 -56.03
CA ARG A 118 -16.26 15.05 -55.64
C ARG A 118 -16.18 15.24 -54.12
N ALA A 119 -16.63 14.26 -53.34
CA ALA A 119 -16.52 14.30 -51.88
C ALA A 119 -15.06 14.27 -51.40
N ALA A 120 -14.19 13.52 -52.06
CA ALA A 120 -12.75 13.50 -51.74
C ALA A 120 -12.08 14.87 -51.97
N VAL A 121 -12.50 15.64 -52.98
CA VAL A 121 -12.04 17.02 -53.20
C VAL A 121 -12.50 17.93 -52.06
N VAL A 122 -13.75 17.82 -51.62
CA VAL A 122 -14.29 18.59 -50.48
C VAL A 122 -13.51 18.28 -49.19
N VAL A 123 -13.25 17.00 -48.91
CA VAL A 123 -12.42 16.58 -47.75
C VAL A 123 -11.03 17.20 -47.82
N THR A 124 -10.41 17.23 -49.01
CA THR A 124 -9.05 17.75 -49.19
C THR A 124 -9.00 19.27 -48.98
N ARG A 125 -10.00 20.01 -49.47
CA ARG A 125 -10.10 21.47 -49.27
C ARG A 125 -10.37 21.83 -47.80
N ALA A 126 -11.22 21.07 -47.11
CA ALA A 126 -11.55 21.30 -45.70
C ALA A 126 -10.48 20.80 -44.72
N ALA A 127 -9.56 19.94 -45.18
CA ALA A 127 -8.55 19.28 -44.36
C ALA A 127 -7.75 20.23 -43.44
N PRO A 128 -7.23 21.39 -43.89
CA PRO A 128 -6.43 22.27 -43.04
C PRO A 128 -7.23 22.90 -41.88
N ALA A 129 -8.51 23.21 -42.11
CA ALA A 129 -9.38 23.77 -41.08
C ALA A 129 -9.76 22.71 -40.03
N VAL A 130 -10.10 21.51 -40.50
CA VAL A 130 -10.43 20.36 -39.63
C VAL A 130 -9.20 19.90 -38.84
N GLN A 131 -8.02 19.86 -39.46
CA GLN A 131 -6.75 19.57 -38.78
C GLN A 131 -6.47 20.58 -37.66
N ARG A 132 -6.64 21.89 -37.89
CA ARG A 132 -6.45 22.91 -36.85
C ARG A 132 -7.43 22.77 -35.69
N ALA A 133 -8.69 22.42 -35.96
CA ALA A 133 -9.69 22.16 -34.93
C ALA A 133 -9.36 20.90 -34.12
N LEU A 134 -8.99 19.80 -34.79
CA LEU A 134 -8.60 18.54 -34.14
C LEU A 134 -7.30 18.70 -33.35
N ALA A 135 -6.31 19.44 -33.87
CA ALA A 135 -5.03 19.67 -33.22
C ALA A 135 -5.18 20.45 -31.91
N ARG A 136 -6.00 21.51 -31.86
CA ARG A 136 -6.28 22.26 -30.63
C ARG A 136 -6.84 21.36 -29.54
N GLY A 137 -7.94 20.66 -29.83
CA GLY A 137 -8.51 19.73 -28.86
C GLY A 137 -7.54 18.61 -28.47
N THR A 138 -6.72 18.10 -29.41
CA THR A 138 -5.71 17.08 -29.08
C THR A 138 -4.64 17.62 -28.12
N ARG A 139 -4.18 18.86 -28.31
CA ARG A 139 -3.21 19.52 -27.42
C ARG A 139 -3.77 19.68 -26.02
N ASP A 140 -5.01 20.14 -25.87
CA ASP A 140 -5.63 20.32 -24.55
C ASP A 140 -5.70 19.01 -23.77
N TRP A 141 -6.08 17.91 -24.44
CA TRP A 141 -6.10 16.57 -23.84
C TRP A 141 -4.69 16.07 -23.48
N LEU A 142 -3.70 16.30 -24.34
CA LEU A 142 -2.32 15.91 -24.06
C LEU A 142 -1.71 16.71 -22.91
N LEU A 143 -1.96 18.03 -22.85
CA LEU A 143 -1.53 18.90 -21.77
C LEU A 143 -2.16 18.48 -20.44
N ALA A 144 -3.48 18.24 -20.43
CA ALA A 144 -4.17 17.74 -19.25
C ALA A 144 -3.60 16.40 -18.77
N GLY A 145 -3.32 15.48 -19.70
CA GLY A 145 -2.69 14.20 -19.36
C GLY A 145 -1.27 14.33 -18.84
N ALA A 146 -0.46 15.23 -19.42
CA ALA A 146 0.90 15.48 -18.99
C ALA A 146 0.94 16.11 -17.58
N VAL A 147 0.07 17.09 -17.31
CA VAL A 147 -0.07 17.70 -15.98
C VAL A 147 -0.50 16.64 -14.96
N ALA A 148 -1.50 15.82 -15.28
CA ALA A 148 -1.94 14.74 -14.39
C ALA A 148 -0.83 13.71 -14.12
N ALA A 149 -0.04 13.34 -15.14
CA ALA A 149 1.09 12.43 -14.99
C ALA A 149 2.19 13.02 -14.10
N LEU A 150 2.55 14.29 -14.30
CA LEU A 150 3.56 14.98 -13.50
C LEU A 150 3.12 15.12 -12.03
N LEU A 151 1.88 15.52 -11.78
CA LEU A 151 1.34 15.61 -10.42
C LEU A 151 1.29 14.24 -9.74
N GLY A 152 0.83 13.21 -10.46
CA GLY A 152 0.82 11.83 -9.95
C GLY A 152 2.22 11.32 -9.62
N ALA A 153 3.20 11.57 -10.49
CA ALA A 153 4.60 11.23 -10.25
C ALA A 153 5.19 11.97 -9.05
N ALA A 154 4.90 13.27 -8.90
CA ALA A 154 5.34 14.06 -7.76
C ALA A 154 4.80 13.51 -6.43
N VAL A 155 3.51 13.18 -6.38
CA VAL A 155 2.89 12.55 -5.19
C VAL A 155 3.52 11.18 -4.89
N PHE A 156 3.77 10.37 -5.92
CA PHE A 156 4.40 9.06 -5.76
C PHE A 156 5.82 9.16 -5.20
N VAL A 157 6.64 10.06 -5.75
CA VAL A 157 8.03 10.28 -5.30
C VAL A 157 8.04 10.85 -3.88
N ALA A 158 7.16 11.81 -3.57
CA ALA A 158 7.02 12.38 -2.23
C ALA A 158 6.62 11.33 -1.17
N ALA A 159 5.94 10.25 -1.59
CA ALA A 159 5.58 9.15 -0.71
C ALA A 159 6.74 8.20 -0.36
N SER A 160 7.95 8.43 -0.90
CA SER A 160 9.17 7.64 -0.62
C SER A 160 9.00 6.13 -0.88
N PRO A 161 8.81 5.71 -2.15
CA PRO A 161 8.45 4.33 -2.51
C PRO A 161 9.51 3.27 -2.15
N ALA A 162 10.73 3.70 -1.83
CA ALA A 162 11.85 2.85 -1.43
C ALA A 162 12.09 2.80 0.10
N ALA A 163 11.34 3.56 0.90
CA ALA A 163 11.48 3.53 2.35
C ALA A 163 11.00 2.17 2.93
N GLY A 164 11.54 1.74 4.07
CA GLY A 164 11.22 0.42 4.66
C GLY A 164 9.70 0.17 4.88
N ARG A 165 8.93 1.22 5.13
CA ARG A 165 7.45 1.20 5.23
C ARG A 165 6.74 0.85 3.91
N ALA A 166 7.36 1.09 2.77
CA ALA A 166 6.80 0.83 1.45
C ALA A 166 6.68 -0.67 1.14
N ALA A 167 7.47 -1.52 1.80
CA ALA A 167 7.41 -2.97 1.63
C ALA A 167 5.99 -3.53 1.87
N ALA A 168 5.23 -2.91 2.78
CA ALA A 168 3.84 -3.23 3.04
C ALA A 168 2.95 -2.98 1.79
N PHE A 169 3.15 -1.88 1.08
CA PHE A 169 2.37 -1.57 -0.12
C PHE A 169 2.65 -2.55 -1.28
N TRP A 170 3.93 -2.91 -1.46
CA TRP A 170 4.35 -3.80 -2.56
C TRP A 170 3.96 -5.27 -2.35
N HIS A 171 3.74 -5.69 -1.10
CA HIS A 171 3.34 -7.06 -0.76
C HIS A 171 1.98 -7.10 -0.04
N PRO A 172 0.86 -6.80 -0.74
CA PRO A 172 -0.45 -6.64 -0.11
C PRO A 172 -0.92 -7.91 0.63
N PHE A 173 -0.67 -9.10 0.08
CA PHE A 173 -1.02 -10.36 0.74
C PHE A 173 -0.21 -10.61 2.02
N ARG A 174 1.07 -10.20 2.03
CA ARG A 174 1.92 -10.26 3.23
C ARG A 174 1.38 -9.32 4.30
N THR A 175 0.97 -8.09 3.95
CA THR A 175 0.36 -7.18 4.93
C THR A 175 -0.93 -7.70 5.53
N LEU A 176 -1.73 -8.42 4.74
CA LEU A 176 -2.95 -9.05 5.22
C LEU A 176 -2.64 -10.18 6.21
N ALA A 177 -1.59 -10.97 5.94
CA ALA A 177 -1.11 -12.00 6.86
C ALA A 177 -0.52 -11.39 8.14
N ASP A 178 0.28 -10.34 8.02
CA ASP A 178 0.91 -9.63 9.14
C ASP A 178 -0.13 -8.97 10.05
N ALA A 179 -1.21 -8.42 9.49
CA ALA A 179 -2.30 -7.84 10.29
C ALA A 179 -3.10 -8.88 11.08
N ARG A 180 -3.13 -10.13 10.62
CA ARG A 180 -3.73 -11.27 11.35
C ARG A 180 -2.74 -11.93 12.32
N SER A 181 -1.46 -11.58 12.25
CA SER A 181 -0.44 -12.20 13.10
C SER A 181 -0.63 -11.80 14.56
N PRO A 182 -0.39 -12.74 15.51
CA PRO A 182 -0.53 -12.48 16.93
C PRO A 182 0.52 -11.50 17.43
N VAL A 183 0.19 -10.77 18.49
CA VAL A 183 1.14 -9.90 19.22
C VAL A 183 2.11 -10.80 19.99
N ARG A 184 3.41 -10.67 19.71
CA ARG A 184 4.45 -11.43 20.40
C ARG A 184 5.09 -10.56 21.48
N LEU A 185 5.25 -11.15 22.65
CA LEU A 185 5.91 -10.56 23.82
C LEU A 185 7.00 -11.50 24.29
N SER A 186 8.22 -11.02 24.29
CA SER A 186 9.40 -11.72 24.81
C SER A 186 10.13 -10.84 25.83
N VAL A 187 10.79 -11.50 26.77
CA VAL A 187 11.59 -10.88 27.82
C VAL A 187 12.97 -11.51 27.76
N ASP A 188 14.03 -10.73 27.96
CA ASP A 188 15.41 -11.22 28.01
C ASP A 188 15.62 -12.26 29.11
N ARG A 189 15.04 -12.03 30.29
CA ARG A 189 15.15 -12.87 31.47
C ARG A 189 13.80 -13.01 32.16
N THR A 190 13.44 -14.24 32.51
CA THR A 190 12.21 -14.54 33.27
C THR A 190 12.41 -14.50 34.78
N THR A 191 13.66 -14.44 35.23
CA THR A 191 14.03 -14.41 36.64
C THR A 191 15.17 -13.41 36.84
N VAL A 192 15.01 -12.49 37.78
CA VAL A 192 15.99 -11.41 38.04
C VAL A 192 16.13 -11.16 39.53
N ARG A 193 17.24 -10.55 39.97
CA ARG A 193 17.41 -10.17 41.37
C ARG A 193 16.61 -8.91 41.67
N ARG A 194 16.26 -8.70 42.95
CA ARG A 194 15.66 -7.44 43.38
C ARG A 194 16.55 -6.26 43.00
N GLY A 195 15.96 -5.21 42.41
CA GLY A 195 16.66 -4.03 41.91
C GLY A 195 17.12 -4.13 40.44
N ASP A 196 17.09 -5.32 39.84
CA ASP A 196 17.43 -5.50 38.43
C ASP A 196 16.32 -4.99 37.49
N SER A 197 16.66 -4.90 36.21
CA SER A 197 15.74 -4.54 35.13
C SER A 197 15.70 -5.63 34.07
N VAL A 198 14.55 -5.79 33.43
CA VAL A 198 14.37 -6.65 32.26
C VAL A 198 14.21 -5.85 30.99
N THR A 199 14.62 -6.44 29.87
CA THR A 199 14.40 -5.89 28.53
C THR A 199 13.22 -6.62 27.90
N VAL A 200 12.16 -5.87 27.65
CA VAL A 200 10.93 -6.37 27.04
C VAL A 200 10.97 -6.05 25.55
N THR A 201 10.82 -7.08 24.71
CA THR A 201 10.65 -6.92 23.27
C THR A 201 9.20 -7.22 22.90
N VAL A 202 8.58 -6.26 22.23
CA VAL A 202 7.22 -6.35 21.70
C VAL A 202 7.29 -6.35 20.19
N GLU A 203 6.70 -7.35 19.56
CA GLU A 203 6.60 -7.45 18.11
C GLU A 203 5.14 -7.51 17.71
N VAL A 204 4.73 -6.51 16.90
CA VAL A 204 3.39 -6.39 16.35
C VAL A 204 3.50 -6.10 14.86
N PRO A 205 3.43 -7.14 14.01
CA PRO A 205 3.46 -6.94 12.57
C PRO A 205 2.33 -6.03 12.09
N ALA A 206 2.65 -5.19 11.11
CA ALA A 206 1.76 -4.20 10.49
C ALA A 206 1.14 -3.18 11.47
N ALA A 207 1.80 -2.88 12.60
CA ALA A 207 1.40 -1.83 13.52
C ALA A 207 2.50 -0.81 13.73
N THR A 208 2.12 0.43 14.05
CA THR A 208 3.06 1.52 14.38
C THR A 208 3.01 1.90 15.86
N ARG A 209 2.01 1.40 16.60
CA ARG A 209 1.80 1.65 18.02
C ARG A 209 1.33 0.39 18.71
N ALA A 210 1.80 0.17 19.93
CA ALA A 210 1.32 -0.85 20.83
C ALA A 210 1.22 -0.29 22.24
N THR A 211 0.50 -0.97 23.12
CA THR A 211 0.49 -0.67 24.55
C THR A 211 1.08 -1.85 25.29
N LEU A 212 2.16 -1.61 26.02
CA LEU A 212 2.66 -2.55 27.01
C LEU A 212 1.90 -2.32 28.30
N TRP A 213 1.32 -3.37 28.84
CA TRP A 213 0.67 -3.34 30.14
C TRP A 213 1.58 -4.02 31.14
N THR A 214 1.78 -3.34 32.26
CA THR A 214 2.57 -3.84 33.39
C THR A 214 1.66 -3.94 34.60
N ARG A 215 1.84 -4.97 35.42
CA ARG A 215 1.12 -5.14 36.68
C ARG A 215 2.02 -5.77 37.73
N ARG A 216 2.02 -5.23 38.94
CA ARG A 216 2.59 -5.89 40.12
C ARG A 216 1.52 -6.66 40.90
N PRO A 217 1.88 -7.68 41.70
CA PRO A 217 0.94 -8.34 42.60
C PRO A 217 0.17 -7.32 43.44
N GLY A 218 -1.16 -7.41 43.44
CA GLY A 218 -2.04 -6.50 44.19
C GLY A 218 -2.30 -5.14 43.53
N GLU A 219 -1.61 -4.78 42.46
CA GLU A 219 -1.83 -3.53 41.72
C GLU A 219 -2.71 -3.75 40.47
N PRO A 220 -3.41 -2.71 39.97
CA PRO A 220 -4.09 -2.77 38.69
C PRO A 220 -3.11 -2.76 37.51
N TRP A 221 -3.59 -3.11 36.32
CA TRP A 221 -2.80 -3.00 35.09
C TRP A 221 -2.55 -1.55 34.70
N THR A 222 -1.27 -1.17 34.57
CA THR A 222 -0.85 0.15 34.10
C THR A 222 -0.53 0.12 32.61
N PRO A 223 -1.13 1.01 31.79
CA PRO A 223 -0.80 1.11 30.37
C PRO A 223 0.47 1.93 30.14
N ALA A 224 1.31 1.48 29.23
CA ALA A 224 2.50 2.18 28.80
C ALA A 224 2.59 2.16 27.26
N PRO A 225 2.35 3.30 26.57
CA PRO A 225 2.36 3.34 25.11
C PRO A 225 3.77 3.11 24.56
N LEU A 226 3.85 2.42 23.43
CA LEU A 226 5.08 2.12 22.69
C LEU A 226 4.92 2.55 21.22
N THR A 227 5.92 3.26 20.72
CA THR A 227 6.08 3.50 19.28
C THR A 227 6.89 2.35 18.69
N LEU A 228 6.36 1.73 17.64
CA LEU A 228 7.01 0.62 16.95
C LEU A 228 7.84 1.16 15.78
N ASP A 229 8.92 0.45 15.46
CA ASP A 229 9.73 0.72 14.28
C ASP A 229 9.01 0.30 12.97
N SER A 230 9.69 0.45 11.83
CA SER A 230 9.14 0.07 10.52
C SER A 230 8.85 -1.43 10.37
N GLN A 231 9.42 -2.27 11.23
CA GLN A 231 9.20 -3.72 11.27
C GLN A 231 8.10 -4.10 12.29
N GLY A 232 7.55 -3.13 13.03
CA GLY A 232 6.56 -3.38 14.06
C GLY A 232 7.17 -3.85 15.39
N ARG A 233 8.46 -3.60 15.62
CA ARG A 233 9.17 -3.99 16.84
C ARG A 233 9.39 -2.79 17.75
N ALA A 234 9.30 -3.02 19.05
CA ALA A 234 9.76 -2.08 20.08
C ALA A 234 10.49 -2.83 21.18
N VAL A 235 11.53 -2.20 21.71
CA VAL A 235 12.31 -2.69 22.84
C VAL A 235 12.21 -1.66 23.95
N ARG A 236 11.86 -2.11 25.16
CA ARG A 236 11.76 -1.25 26.34
C ARG A 236 12.37 -1.93 27.55
N ARG A 237 13.23 -1.19 28.25
CA ARG A 237 13.74 -1.59 29.55
C ARG A 237 12.70 -1.29 30.63
N VAL A 238 12.41 -2.26 31.48
CA VAL A 238 11.45 -2.14 32.60
C VAL A 238 12.16 -2.53 33.89
N GLY A 239 12.19 -1.61 34.85
CA GLY A 239 12.85 -1.77 36.14
C GLY A 239 13.21 -0.41 36.74
N PRO A 240 13.81 -0.37 37.94
CA PRO A 240 14.18 -1.51 38.79
C PRO A 240 12.95 -2.31 39.29
N LEU A 241 13.12 -3.62 39.51
CA LEU A 241 12.06 -4.53 39.93
C LEU A 241 12.21 -4.93 41.41
N ASP A 242 11.22 -4.57 42.22
CA ASP A 242 11.19 -4.89 43.66
C ASP A 242 10.33 -6.11 44.00
N SER A 243 9.39 -6.43 43.11
CA SER A 243 8.44 -7.54 43.19
C SER A 243 8.17 -8.12 41.80
N ASP A 244 7.56 -9.31 41.77
CA ASP A 244 7.17 -9.98 40.52
C ASP A 244 6.42 -9.04 39.57
N LEU A 245 6.68 -9.21 38.28
CA LEU A 245 6.10 -8.36 37.25
C LEU A 245 5.32 -9.19 36.25
N TYR A 246 4.07 -8.82 36.03
CA TYR A 246 3.22 -9.37 34.97
C TYR A 246 3.18 -8.40 33.79
N LEU A 247 3.39 -8.95 32.60
CA LEU A 247 3.51 -8.23 31.35
C LEU A 247 2.52 -8.78 30.34
N ARG A 248 1.84 -7.89 29.61
CA ARG A 248 1.10 -8.24 28.39
C ARG A 248 1.21 -7.09 27.39
N ALA A 249 1.19 -7.38 26.10
CA ALA A 249 1.14 -6.37 25.06
C ALA A 249 -0.20 -6.42 24.31
N SER A 250 -0.68 -5.26 23.88
CA SER A 250 -1.89 -5.15 23.06
C SER A 250 -1.72 -4.15 21.92
N SER A 251 -2.36 -4.42 20.79
CA SER A 251 -2.47 -3.49 19.66
C SER A 251 -3.86 -3.60 19.04
N GLY A 252 -4.71 -2.60 19.29
CA GLY A 252 -6.12 -2.65 18.88
C GLY A 252 -6.84 -3.82 19.58
N THR A 253 -7.45 -4.71 18.80
CA THR A 253 -8.15 -5.91 19.30
C THR A 253 -7.22 -7.09 19.60
N ARG A 254 -5.94 -7.02 19.21
CA ARG A 254 -4.97 -8.11 19.38
C ARG A 254 -4.25 -7.99 20.73
N ARG A 255 -4.01 -9.12 21.39
CA ARG A 255 -3.28 -9.23 22.68
C ARG A 255 -2.28 -10.38 22.68
N SER A 256 -1.18 -10.21 23.40
CA SER A 256 -0.22 -11.29 23.67
C SER A 256 -0.71 -12.19 24.80
N LEU A 257 -0.03 -13.33 24.98
CA LEU A 257 -0.06 -14.06 26.23
C LEU A 257 0.58 -13.23 27.35
N GLU A 258 0.14 -13.47 28.59
CA GLU A 258 0.73 -12.89 29.79
C GLU A 258 2.09 -13.54 30.07
N ARG A 259 3.08 -12.73 30.43
CA ARG A 259 4.41 -13.18 30.85
C ARG A 259 4.67 -12.72 32.27
N ARG A 260 5.17 -13.62 33.10
CA ARG A 260 5.62 -13.32 34.47
C ARG A 260 7.14 -13.26 34.49
N VAL A 261 7.65 -12.23 35.15
CA VAL A 261 9.05 -12.12 35.56
C VAL A 261 9.07 -12.27 37.07
N THR A 262 9.79 -13.28 37.55
CA THR A 262 9.93 -13.56 38.99
C THR A 262 11.13 -12.81 39.54
N VAL A 263 10.93 -12.09 40.64
CA VAL A 263 12.03 -11.41 41.35
C VAL A 263 12.53 -12.33 42.46
N GLN A 264 13.78 -12.77 42.32
CA GLN A 264 14.49 -13.50 43.37
C GLN A 264 14.94 -12.53 44.45
N LEU A 265 14.57 -12.86 45.67
CA LEU A 265 15.15 -12.27 46.87
C LEU A 265 16.53 -12.91 47.09
N PRO A 266 17.55 -12.14 47.49
CA PRO A 266 18.77 -12.74 47.98
C PRO A 266 18.43 -13.67 49.16
N ALA A 267 19.02 -14.87 49.18
CA ALA A 267 18.97 -15.70 50.36
C ALA A 267 19.60 -14.93 51.52
N PHE A 268 18.84 -14.74 52.60
CA PHE A 268 19.34 -14.12 53.82
C PHE A 268 19.44 -15.20 54.89
N ILE A 269 20.63 -15.34 55.49
CA ILE A 269 20.83 -16.20 56.65
C ILE A 269 20.32 -15.42 57.86
N ALA A 270 19.11 -15.76 58.31
CA ALA A 270 18.51 -15.12 59.48
C ALA A 270 19.20 -15.51 60.80
N ALA A 271 19.72 -16.74 60.87
CA ALA A 271 20.48 -17.23 62.01
C ALA A 271 21.43 -18.36 61.56
N LEU A 272 22.63 -18.39 62.14
CA LEU A 272 23.55 -19.51 62.06
C LEU A 272 23.68 -20.10 63.46
N GLN A 273 23.27 -21.36 63.64
CA GLN A 273 23.44 -22.10 64.89
C GLN A 273 24.49 -23.17 64.67
N LEU A 274 25.49 -23.20 65.54
CA LEU A 274 26.57 -24.20 65.52
C LEU A 274 26.35 -25.14 66.69
N THR A 275 26.47 -26.44 66.44
CA THR A 275 26.33 -27.46 67.48
C THR A 275 27.44 -28.48 67.32
N ALA A 276 28.25 -28.67 68.37
CA ALA A 276 29.21 -29.76 68.43
C ALA A 276 28.48 -31.06 68.75
N ARG A 277 28.61 -32.04 67.85
CA ARG A 277 28.11 -33.40 68.08
C ARG A 277 29.28 -34.30 68.45
N TYR A 278 29.22 -34.88 69.64
CA TYR A 278 30.25 -35.77 70.15
C TYR A 278 29.89 -37.24 69.86
N PRO A 279 30.86 -38.11 69.57
CA PRO A 279 30.63 -39.55 69.45
C PRO A 279 29.96 -40.15 70.70
N ALA A 280 29.04 -41.09 70.48
CA ALA A 280 28.19 -41.66 71.55
C ALA A 280 28.97 -42.28 72.71
N TYR A 281 30.18 -42.80 72.48
CA TYR A 281 31.01 -43.39 73.53
C TYR A 281 31.56 -42.37 74.53
N LEU A 282 31.53 -41.07 74.21
CA LEU A 282 31.94 -40.00 75.12
C LEU A 282 30.82 -39.62 76.10
N SER A 283 29.59 -40.12 75.89
CA SER A 283 28.40 -39.79 76.70
C SER A 283 28.18 -38.29 76.90
N HIS A 284 28.67 -37.46 75.97
CA HIS A 284 28.61 -36.01 76.04
C HIS A 284 27.40 -35.51 75.24
N PRO A 285 26.54 -34.66 75.82
CA PRO A 285 25.43 -34.08 75.08
C PRO A 285 25.93 -33.11 73.99
N ASP A 286 25.08 -32.92 72.97
CA ASP A 286 25.28 -31.91 71.94
C ASP A 286 25.46 -30.51 72.58
N GLU A 287 26.50 -29.78 72.17
CA GLU A 287 26.88 -28.50 72.77
C GLU A 287 26.68 -27.35 71.78
N PRO A 288 25.91 -26.29 72.12
CA PRO A 288 25.78 -25.11 71.26
C PRO A 288 27.07 -24.30 71.28
N LEU A 289 27.64 -24.02 70.11
CA LEU A 289 28.83 -23.20 69.97
C LEU A 289 28.45 -21.76 69.63
N ALA A 290 29.12 -20.79 70.27
CA ALA A 290 29.09 -19.42 69.81
C ALA A 290 29.95 -19.28 68.54
N PRO A 291 29.49 -18.56 67.50
CA PRO A 291 30.33 -18.27 66.35
C PRO A 291 31.55 -17.45 66.81
N GLY A 292 32.75 -18.04 66.69
CA GLY A 292 34.02 -17.40 67.01
C GLY A 292 34.53 -16.49 65.89
N ALA A 293 35.82 -16.11 65.96
CA ALA A 293 36.48 -15.30 64.92
C ALA A 293 36.85 -16.10 63.65
N ASP A 294 36.73 -17.42 63.70
CA ASP A 294 37.11 -18.31 62.60
C ASP A 294 36.11 -18.24 61.44
N THR A 295 36.62 -18.40 60.22
CA THR A 295 35.81 -18.34 59.00
C THR A 295 35.10 -19.67 58.76
N ILE A 296 33.77 -19.63 58.65
CA ILE A 296 32.94 -20.81 58.34
C ILE A 296 32.51 -20.74 56.88
N ALA A 297 32.88 -21.74 56.09
CA ALA A 297 32.44 -21.87 54.71
C ALA A 297 30.98 -22.36 54.66
N ILE A 298 30.12 -21.62 53.98
CA ILE A 298 28.71 -21.97 53.78
C ILE A 298 28.57 -22.45 52.34
N PRO A 299 27.98 -23.64 52.08
CA PRO A 299 27.76 -24.12 50.72
C PRO A 299 26.86 -23.15 49.94
N GLU A 300 27.16 -22.92 48.66
CA GLU A 300 26.26 -22.18 47.78
C GLU A 300 24.93 -22.95 47.61
N GLY A 301 23.81 -22.26 47.81
CA GLY A 301 22.45 -22.78 47.67
C GLY A 301 21.47 -21.69 47.25
#